data_AF-A0AAA9Z2D4-F1
#
_entry.id   AF-A0AAA9Z2D4-F1
#
_cell.length_a   1.000
_cell.length_b   1.000
_cell.length_c   1.000
_cell.angle_alpha   90.00
_cell.angle_beta   90.00
_cell.angle_gamma   90.00
#
_symmetry.space_group_name_H-M   'P 1'
#
loop_
_entity.id
_entity.type
_entity.pdbx_description
1 polymer ?
#
loop_
_entity_poly.entity_id
_entity_poly.type
_entity_poly.pdbx_seq_one_letter_code
_entity_poly.pdbx_strand_id
1 'polypeptide(L)'
;MKIQPTDPEYTEYRLAMQLPHLPADKIPAGIEVIVNHLRKRTGDEAKVERFAKYMRRQWLSIVSPYVYSTYNVPTTSNNAAESFHSKLRREIGPSPAPWIFVEKIIQISQTIGLEIDRGQTLPFRREQSERQRQVRLCTEAYERERSILKFLLSLNTNKRVEFGCLPVVLGEDDPIDALEECVICKQCPEVSLIPCMHKPYCDVCMWEVAGKIKKCPICDMPWTGIIKDS
;
A
#
# COMPACT_ATOMS: atom_id res chain seq x y z
N MET A 1 18.85 5.83 -4.04
CA MET A 1 18.84 6.65 -2.81
C MET A 1 18.82 5.69 -1.63
N LYS A 2 19.79 5.76 -0.70
CA LYS A 2 19.77 4.97 0.54
C LYS A 2 19.50 5.94 1.69
N ILE A 3 18.38 5.78 2.38
CA ILE A 3 18.08 6.48 3.63
C ILE A 3 18.33 5.47 4.73
N GLN A 4 19.23 5.79 5.66
CA GLN A 4 19.61 4.92 6.76
C GLN A 4 18.68 5.19 7.96
N PRO A 5 18.33 4.18 8.77
CA PRO A 5 17.57 4.39 10.01
C PRO A 5 18.22 5.35 11.01
N THR A 6 19.53 5.56 10.88
CA THR A 6 20.32 6.50 11.69
C THR A 6 20.25 7.94 11.20
N ASP A 7 19.68 8.20 10.02
CA ASP A 7 19.57 9.54 9.47
C ASP A 7 18.57 10.36 10.28
N PRO A 8 18.86 11.63 10.63
CA PRO A 8 17.94 12.46 11.41
C PRO A 8 16.60 12.67 10.71
N GLU A 9 16.57 12.62 9.39
CA GLU A 9 15.37 12.77 8.55
C GLU A 9 14.63 11.44 8.29
N TYR A 10 15.16 10.30 8.76
CA TYR A 10 14.62 8.97 8.45
C TYR A 10 13.13 8.87 8.79
N THR A 11 12.74 9.40 9.95
CA THR A 11 11.35 9.38 10.43
C THR A 11 10.40 10.08 9.47
N GLU A 12 10.86 11.14 8.79
CA GLU A 12 10.05 11.89 7.84
C GLU A 12 9.82 11.09 6.56
N TYR A 13 10.88 10.49 6.01
CA TYR A 13 10.75 9.65 4.81
C TYR A 13 10.02 8.33 5.09
N ARG A 14 10.08 7.84 6.32
CA ARG A 14 9.36 6.63 6.77
C ARG A 14 7.84 6.80 6.72
N LEU A 15 7.31 8.03 6.64
CA LEU A 15 5.88 8.26 6.42
C LEU A 15 5.35 7.50 5.19
N ALA A 16 6.17 7.34 4.15
CA ALA A 16 5.78 6.59 2.95
C ALA A 16 5.49 5.11 3.22
N MET A 17 6.05 4.52 4.27
CA MET A 17 5.74 3.15 4.69
C MET A 17 4.30 3.01 5.22
N GLN A 18 3.60 4.13 5.48
CA GLN A 18 2.22 4.13 5.96
C GLN A 18 1.20 4.25 4.81
N LEU A 19 1.63 4.62 3.60
CA LEU A 19 0.76 4.73 2.42
C LEU A 19 -0.06 3.47 2.12
N PRO A 20 0.46 2.24 2.26
CA PRO A 20 -0.33 1.03 2.06
C PRO A 20 -1.58 0.94 2.94
N HIS A 21 -1.65 1.70 4.04
CA HIS A 21 -2.82 1.68 4.93
C HIS A 21 -3.92 2.67 4.49
N LEU A 22 -3.71 3.47 3.44
CA LEU A 22 -4.76 4.31 2.85
C LEU A 22 -5.59 3.53 1.82
N PRO A 23 -6.84 3.96 1.56
CA PRO A 23 -7.58 3.52 0.39
C PRO A 23 -6.75 3.73 -0.88
N ALA A 24 -6.82 2.78 -1.82
CA ALA A 24 -5.98 2.79 -3.03
C ALA A 24 -6.13 4.09 -3.85
N ASP A 25 -7.34 4.62 -3.94
CA ASP A 25 -7.68 5.87 -4.62
C ASP A 25 -7.09 7.11 -3.92
N LYS A 26 -6.77 7.03 -2.62
CA LYS A 26 -6.23 8.14 -1.82
C LYS A 26 -4.71 8.13 -1.69
N ILE A 27 -4.05 7.05 -2.11
CA ILE A 27 -2.59 6.93 -2.11
C ILE A 27 -1.88 7.98 -2.99
N PRO A 28 -2.37 8.33 -4.21
CA PRO A 28 -1.78 9.42 -5.00
C PRO A 28 -1.74 10.75 -4.24
N ALA A 29 -2.87 11.15 -3.64
CA ALA A 29 -2.94 12.34 -2.79
C ALA A 29 -2.02 12.22 -1.57
N GLY A 30 -1.94 11.03 -0.96
CA GLY A 30 -1.04 10.76 0.15
C GLY A 30 0.44 10.95 -0.19
N ILE A 31 0.87 10.62 -1.41
CA ILE A 31 2.24 10.89 -1.86
C ILE A 31 2.51 12.39 -1.93
N GLU A 32 1.60 13.18 -2.48
CA GLU A 32 1.78 14.64 -2.53
C GLU A 32 1.80 15.27 -1.13
N VAL A 33 0.97 14.77 -0.21
CA VAL A 33 0.99 15.18 1.21
C VAL A 33 2.35 14.89 1.85
N ILE A 34 2.92 13.69 1.61
CA ILE A 34 4.25 13.34 2.14
C ILE A 34 5.34 14.21 1.52
N VAL A 35 5.29 14.44 0.21
CA VAL A 35 6.28 15.30 -0.49
C VAL A 35 6.23 16.72 0.06
N ASN A 36 5.06 17.30 0.25
CA ASN A 36 4.90 18.63 0.84
C ASN A 36 5.36 18.67 2.30
N HIS A 37 5.08 17.62 3.08
CA HIS A 37 5.59 17.50 4.44
C HIS A 37 7.12 17.43 4.47
N LEU A 38 7.74 16.65 3.57
CA LEU A 38 9.19 16.55 3.44
C LEU A 38 9.83 17.87 3.03
N ARG A 39 9.26 18.60 2.06
CA ARG A 39 9.76 19.94 1.66
C ARG A 39 9.76 20.93 2.83
N LYS A 40 8.78 20.85 3.72
CA LYS A 40 8.70 21.71 4.92
C LYS A 40 9.66 21.28 6.04
N ARG A 41 10.01 20.00 6.13
CA ARG A 41 10.77 19.41 7.24
C ARG A 41 12.24 19.14 6.92
N THR A 42 12.59 19.09 5.64
CA THR A 42 13.94 18.80 5.16
C THR A 42 14.46 19.97 4.34
N GLY A 43 15.76 20.26 4.45
CA GLY A 43 16.39 21.37 3.72
C GLY A 43 16.89 21.01 2.31
N ASP A 44 16.74 19.75 1.88
CA ASP A 44 17.29 19.23 0.62
C ASP A 44 16.17 18.95 -0.40
N GLU A 45 15.72 19.99 -1.10
CA GLU A 45 14.69 19.88 -2.13
C GLU A 45 15.04 18.90 -3.24
N ALA A 46 16.33 18.80 -3.62
CA ALA A 46 16.76 17.90 -4.69
C ALA A 46 16.59 16.43 -4.27
N LYS A 47 16.84 16.10 -3.00
CA LYS A 47 16.59 14.77 -2.44
C LYS A 47 15.09 14.47 -2.36
N VAL A 48 14.29 15.43 -1.92
CA VAL A 48 12.82 15.28 -1.88
C VAL A 48 12.25 15.05 -3.28
N GLU A 49 12.72 15.78 -4.30
CA GLU A 49 12.22 15.61 -5.66
C GLU A 49 12.63 14.26 -6.27
N ARG A 50 13.87 13.80 -6.01
CA ARG A 50 14.28 12.43 -6.39
C ARG A 50 13.41 11.37 -5.73
N PHE A 51 13.05 11.57 -4.47
CA PHE A 51 12.15 10.67 -3.75
C PHE A 51 10.73 10.70 -4.31
N ALA A 52 10.18 11.88 -4.56
CA ALA A 52 8.86 12.07 -5.15
C ALA A 52 8.77 11.38 -6.52
N LYS A 53 9.77 11.59 -7.38
CA LYS A 53 9.86 10.94 -8.68
C LYS A 53 9.91 9.41 -8.57
N TYR A 54 10.67 8.90 -7.59
CA TYR A 54 10.69 7.47 -7.31
C TYR A 54 9.32 6.94 -6.87
N MET A 55 8.65 7.62 -5.92
CA MET A 55 7.34 7.22 -5.42
C MET A 55 6.28 7.19 -6.53
N ARG A 56 6.20 8.26 -7.34
CA ARG A 56 5.25 8.33 -8.45
C ARG A 56 5.54 7.28 -9.52
N ARG A 57 6.80 7.11 -9.92
CA ARG A 57 7.15 6.15 -10.97
C ARG A 57 6.98 4.71 -10.51
N GLN A 58 7.57 4.35 -9.38
CA GLN A 58 7.59 2.96 -8.93
C GLN A 58 6.25 2.56 -8.34
N TRP A 59 5.71 3.33 -7.40
CA TRP A 59 4.59 2.90 -6.59
C TRP A 59 3.24 3.35 -7.17
N LEU A 60 3.14 4.52 -7.80
CA LEU A 60 1.90 4.87 -8.52
C LEU A 60 1.79 4.22 -9.89
N SER A 61 2.87 4.23 -10.68
CA SER A 61 2.78 3.84 -12.09
C SER A 61 3.09 2.35 -12.33
N ILE A 62 4.20 1.83 -11.80
CA ILE A 62 4.65 0.46 -12.09
C ILE A 62 3.89 -0.57 -11.25
N VAL A 63 3.77 -0.34 -9.93
CA VAL A 63 3.13 -1.29 -9.02
C VAL A 63 1.62 -1.08 -8.91
N SER A 64 1.14 0.16 -9.02
CA SER A 64 -0.24 0.59 -8.77
C SER A 64 -0.70 0.49 -7.30
N PRO A 65 -1.36 1.54 -6.76
CA PRO A 65 -1.93 1.53 -5.40
C PRO A 65 -2.86 0.37 -5.08
N TYR A 66 -3.61 -0.13 -6.06
CA TYR A 66 -4.57 -1.22 -5.87
C TYR A 66 -3.90 -2.57 -5.58
N VAL A 67 -2.63 -2.73 -5.94
CA VAL A 67 -1.88 -3.98 -5.71
C VAL A 67 -1.36 -4.07 -4.27
N TYR A 68 -1.04 -2.94 -3.65
CA TYR A 68 -0.39 -2.93 -2.33
C TYR A 68 -1.18 -2.20 -1.24
N SER A 69 -2.33 -1.61 -1.55
CA SER A 69 -3.23 -1.11 -0.51
C SER A 69 -3.71 -2.27 0.36
N THR A 70 -3.72 -2.02 1.66
CA THR A 70 -4.11 -2.92 2.74
C THR A 70 -5.27 -2.33 3.54
N TYR A 71 -5.93 -1.32 2.97
CA TYR A 71 -7.06 -0.63 3.60
C TYR A 71 -8.19 -1.62 3.91
N ASN A 72 -8.61 -1.67 5.17
CA ASN A 72 -9.60 -2.63 5.68
C ASN A 72 -9.27 -4.10 5.41
N VAL A 73 -8.00 -4.43 5.14
CA VAL A 73 -7.54 -5.80 4.98
C VAL A 73 -7.02 -6.30 6.33
N PRO A 74 -7.64 -7.33 6.94
CA PRO A 74 -7.25 -7.83 8.26
C PRO A 74 -5.89 -8.56 8.24
N THR A 75 -5.51 -9.15 7.11
CA THR A 75 -4.27 -9.93 6.96
C THR A 75 -3.60 -9.66 5.61
N THR A 76 -2.35 -9.20 5.65
CA THR A 76 -1.54 -8.97 4.43
C THR A 76 -0.64 -10.18 4.17
N SER A 77 -0.28 -10.41 2.91
CA SER A 77 0.61 -11.52 2.49
C SER A 77 1.97 -11.46 3.20
N ASN A 78 2.47 -10.26 3.48
CA ASN A 78 3.71 -10.07 4.21
C ASN A 78 3.62 -10.60 5.66
N ASN A 79 2.47 -10.41 6.33
CA ASN A 79 2.28 -10.93 7.70
C ASN A 79 2.33 -12.47 7.73
N ALA A 80 1.77 -13.13 6.71
CA ALA A 80 1.82 -14.58 6.58
C ALA A 80 3.25 -15.07 6.30
N ALA A 81 3.96 -14.41 5.37
CA ALA A 81 5.35 -14.75 5.05
C ALA A 81 6.30 -14.53 6.24
N GLU A 82 6.17 -13.41 6.96
CA GLU A 82 6.96 -13.11 8.16
C GLU A 82 6.70 -14.12 9.29
N SER A 83 5.43 -14.49 9.50
CA SER A 83 5.06 -15.50 10.50
C SER A 83 5.63 -16.87 10.14
N PHE A 84 5.58 -17.23 8.86
CA PHE A 84 6.18 -18.45 8.35
C PHE A 84 7.71 -18.45 8.52
N HIS A 85 8.40 -17.38 8.12
CA HIS A 85 9.84 -17.24 8.31
C HIS A 85 10.24 -17.27 9.79
N SER A 86 9.41 -16.70 10.68
CA SER A 86 9.62 -16.78 12.13
C SER A 86 9.53 -18.22 12.64
N LYS A 87 8.50 -18.97 12.18
CA LYS A 87 8.36 -20.40 12.49
C LYS A 87 9.57 -21.19 11.97
N LEU A 88 9.94 -21.01 10.70
CA LEU A 88 11.13 -21.64 10.12
C LEU A 88 12.39 -21.35 10.95
N ARG A 89 12.65 -20.10 11.32
CA ARG A 89 13.82 -19.75 12.14
C ARG A 89 13.82 -20.42 13.50
N ARG A 90 12.66 -20.52 14.16
CA ARG A 90 12.53 -21.18 15.47
C ARG A 90 12.79 -22.68 15.38
N GLU A 91 12.20 -23.34 14.38
CA GLU A 91 12.32 -24.80 14.23
C GLU A 91 13.71 -25.19 13.69
N ILE A 92 14.23 -24.45 12.71
CA ILE A 92 15.51 -24.74 12.05
C ILE A 92 16.69 -24.36 12.95
N GLY A 93 16.64 -23.19 13.57
CA GLY A 93 17.75 -22.59 14.31
C GLY A 93 18.74 -21.84 13.40
N PRO A 94 19.72 -21.12 13.98
CA PRO A 94 20.73 -20.40 13.22
C PRO A 94 21.74 -21.36 12.58
N SER A 95 21.99 -21.20 11.29
CA SER A 95 23.07 -21.87 10.53
C SER A 95 23.22 -23.39 10.76
N PRO A 96 22.17 -24.19 10.48
CA PRO A 96 22.26 -25.65 10.59
C PRO A 96 23.20 -26.25 9.55
N ALA A 97 23.72 -27.44 9.82
CA ALA A 97 24.36 -28.25 8.79
C ALA A 97 23.35 -28.60 7.67
N PRO A 98 23.80 -28.73 6.39
CA PRO A 98 22.89 -28.90 5.26
C PRO A 98 21.88 -30.06 5.39
N TRP A 99 22.29 -31.19 5.96
CA TRP A 99 21.40 -32.34 6.16
C TRP A 99 20.34 -32.09 7.25
N ILE A 100 20.71 -31.41 8.34
CA ILE A 100 19.77 -30.99 9.40
C ILE A 100 18.77 -29.98 8.86
N PHE A 101 19.21 -29.08 7.98
CA PHE A 101 18.33 -28.14 7.30
C PHE A 101 17.27 -28.86 6.46
N VAL A 102 17.70 -29.80 5.62
CA VAL A 102 16.79 -30.58 4.75
C VAL A 102 15.81 -31.41 5.58
N GLU A 103 16.30 -32.11 6.60
CA GLU A 103 15.46 -32.91 7.50
C GLU A 103 14.37 -32.06 8.15
N LYS A 104 14.74 -30.90 8.71
CA LYS A 104 13.79 -30.00 9.36
C LYS A 104 12.80 -29.37 8.36
N ILE A 105 13.22 -29.05 7.13
CA ILE A 105 12.28 -28.60 6.10
C ILE A 105 11.25 -29.67 5.77
N ILE A 106 11.67 -30.93 5.62
CA ILE A 106 10.76 -32.06 5.35
C ILE A 106 9.74 -32.19 6.50
N GLN A 107 10.19 -32.18 7.75
CA GLN A 107 9.31 -32.26 8.93
C GLN A 107 8.30 -31.09 8.98
N ILE A 108 8.75 -29.87 8.69
CA ILE A 108 7.90 -28.69 8.66
C ILE A 108 6.86 -28.79 7.54
N SER A 109 7.25 -29.26 6.34
CA SER A 109 6.33 -29.43 5.21
C SER A 109 5.19 -30.43 5.48
N GLN A 110 5.51 -31.53 6.18
CA GLN A 110 4.53 -32.55 6.58
C GLN A 110 3.52 -32.00 7.60
N THR A 111 3.98 -31.11 8.48
CA THR A 111 3.13 -30.49 9.51
C THR A 111 2.24 -29.39 8.93
N ILE A 112 2.73 -28.65 7.92
CA ILE A 112 1.98 -27.57 7.26
C ILE A 112 0.77 -28.08 6.50
N GLY A 113 0.89 -29.21 5.79
CA GLY A 113 -0.26 -29.82 5.10
C GLY A 113 -1.42 -30.11 6.06
N LEU A 114 -1.10 -30.61 7.26
CA LEU A 114 -2.07 -30.89 8.32
C LEU A 114 -2.63 -29.61 8.98
N GLU A 115 -1.86 -28.52 9.05
CA GLU A 115 -2.32 -27.23 9.58
C GLU A 115 -3.24 -26.49 8.59
N ILE A 116 -2.98 -26.60 7.28
CA ILE A 116 -3.83 -26.02 6.22
C ILE A 116 -5.19 -26.72 6.20
N ASP A 117 -5.21 -28.05 6.28
CA ASP A 117 -6.46 -28.85 6.32
C ASP A 117 -7.28 -28.62 7.59
N ARG A 118 -6.64 -28.24 8.70
CA ARG A 118 -7.31 -27.92 9.98
C ARG A 118 -7.90 -26.52 10.05
N GLY A 119 -7.80 -25.74 8.97
CA GLY A 119 -8.57 -24.51 8.79
C GLY A 119 -8.38 -23.42 9.85
N GLN A 120 -7.24 -23.37 10.56
CA GLN A 120 -7.04 -22.38 11.62
C GLN A 120 -5.71 -21.64 11.54
N THR A 121 -5.85 -20.33 11.32
CA THR A 121 -5.14 -19.24 12.01
C THR A 121 -3.80 -19.63 12.63
N LEU A 122 -2.73 -19.35 11.87
CA LEU A 122 -1.41 -19.19 12.47
C LEU A 122 -1.52 -18.27 13.69
N PRO A 123 -0.90 -18.63 14.84
CA PRO A 123 -0.98 -17.82 16.04
C PRO A 123 -0.23 -16.51 15.79
N PHE A 124 -0.99 -15.48 15.44
CA PHE A 124 -0.46 -14.12 15.27
C PHE A 124 0.22 -13.69 16.57
N ARG A 125 1.48 -13.25 16.45
CA ARG A 125 2.30 -12.82 17.58
C ARG A 125 1.63 -11.58 18.22
N ARG A 126 1.58 -11.48 19.55
CA ARG A 126 0.92 -10.37 20.29
C ARG A 126 1.25 -8.97 19.75
N GLU A 127 2.50 -8.70 19.34
CA GLU A 127 2.92 -7.41 18.75
C GLU A 127 2.21 -7.07 17.42
N GLN A 128 1.93 -8.06 16.57
CA GLN A 128 1.17 -7.85 15.33
C GLN A 128 -0.28 -7.46 15.64
N SER A 129 -0.87 -8.01 16.71
CA SER A 129 -2.23 -7.68 17.13
C SER A 129 -2.36 -6.23 17.62
N GLU A 130 -1.34 -5.70 18.31
CA GLU A 130 -1.30 -4.31 18.79
C GLU A 130 -1.16 -3.33 17.62
N ARG A 131 -0.27 -3.62 16.66
CA ARG A 131 -0.12 -2.79 15.46
C ARG A 131 -1.38 -2.81 14.60
N GLN A 132 -2.00 -3.97 14.40
CA GLN A 132 -3.28 -4.08 13.70
C GLN A 132 -4.38 -3.29 14.42
N ARG A 133 -4.41 -3.32 15.75
CA ARG A 133 -5.34 -2.50 16.54
C ARG A 133 -5.10 -1.01 16.32
N GLN A 134 -3.85 -0.56 16.34
CA GLN A 134 -3.51 0.83 16.04
C GLN A 134 -3.95 1.23 14.62
N VAL A 135 -3.69 0.38 13.62
CA VAL A 135 -4.13 0.61 12.24
C VAL A 135 -5.65 0.78 12.18
N ARG A 136 -6.41 -0.13 12.80
CA ARG A 136 -7.89 -0.01 12.85
C ARG A 136 -8.35 1.30 13.47
N LEU A 137 -7.82 1.68 14.63
CA LEU A 137 -8.21 2.91 15.32
C LEU A 137 -7.87 4.16 14.50
N CYS A 138 -6.71 4.17 13.84
CA CYS A 138 -6.34 5.25 12.93
C CYS A 138 -7.24 5.28 11.69
N THR A 139 -7.63 4.13 11.15
CA THR A 139 -8.56 4.03 10.01
C THR A 139 -9.93 4.58 10.38
N GLU A 140 -10.48 4.21 11.55
CA GLU A 140 -11.75 4.76 12.07
C GLU A 140 -11.68 6.28 12.29
N ALA A 141 -10.53 6.80 12.74
CA ALA A 141 -10.33 8.24 12.86
C ALA A 141 -10.25 8.92 11.49
N TYR A 142 -9.59 8.29 10.52
CA TYR A 142 -9.51 8.78 9.14
C TYR A 142 -10.88 8.80 8.45
N GLU A 143 -11.73 7.79 8.66
CA GLU A 143 -13.07 7.76 8.08
C GLU A 143 -13.94 8.94 8.53
N ARG A 144 -13.75 9.39 9.78
CA ARG A 144 -14.45 10.56 10.35
C ARG A 144 -13.88 11.88 9.87
N GLU A 145 -12.55 12.04 9.89
CA GLU A 145 -11.91 13.34 9.68
C GLU A 145 -11.41 13.57 8.24
N ARG A 146 -11.26 12.50 7.45
CA ARG A 146 -10.74 12.49 6.07
C ARG A 146 -9.37 13.14 5.87
N SER A 147 -8.63 13.41 6.94
CA SER A 147 -7.29 13.99 6.91
C SER A 147 -6.19 12.96 6.66
N ILE A 148 -5.59 12.97 5.47
CA ILE A 148 -4.51 12.04 5.09
C ILE A 148 -3.24 12.28 5.93
N LEU A 149 -2.82 13.53 6.10
CA LEU A 149 -1.59 13.84 6.83
C LEU A 149 -1.67 13.36 8.29
N LYS A 150 -2.80 13.63 8.96
CA LYS A 150 -3.01 13.22 10.34
C LYS A 150 -3.02 11.70 10.48
N PHE A 151 -3.63 11.00 9.53
CA PHE A 151 -3.61 9.53 9.49
C PHE A 151 -2.19 8.99 9.37
N LEU A 152 -1.42 9.47 8.40
CA LEU A 152 -0.04 9.01 8.15
C LEU A 152 0.88 9.30 9.35
N LEU A 153 0.77 10.49 9.96
CA LEU A 153 1.53 10.85 11.15
C LEU A 153 1.18 9.96 12.34
N SER A 154 -0.12 9.72 12.57
CA SER A 154 -0.62 8.88 13.68
C SER A 154 -0.16 7.42 13.57
N LEU A 155 0.01 6.92 12.34
CA LEU A 155 0.56 5.59 12.08
C LEU A 155 2.08 5.52 12.15
N ASN A 156 2.78 6.63 11.89
CA ASN A 156 4.24 6.70 11.88
C ASN A 156 4.85 6.92 13.27
N THR A 157 4.06 7.12 14.32
CA THR A 157 4.59 7.22 15.69
C THR A 157 5.07 5.85 16.19
N ASN A 158 6.37 5.73 16.49
CA ASN A 158 6.96 4.56 17.16
C ASN A 158 6.56 4.44 18.64
N LYS A 159 5.98 5.49 19.22
CA LYS A 159 5.54 5.47 20.61
C LYS A 159 4.22 4.74 20.68
N ARG A 160 4.09 3.84 21.66
CA ARG A 160 2.81 3.41 22.21
C ARG A 160 1.96 4.67 22.34
N VAL A 161 0.95 4.82 21.49
CA VAL A 161 0.03 5.94 21.59
C VAL A 161 -0.77 5.68 22.86
N GLU A 162 -0.33 6.26 23.97
CA GLU A 162 -1.25 6.63 25.02
C GLU A 162 -2.23 7.61 24.38
N PHE A 163 -3.45 7.12 24.13
CA PHE A 163 -4.57 7.92 23.67
C PHE A 163 -4.72 9.10 24.62
N GLY A 164 -4.34 10.31 24.19
CA GLY A 164 -4.43 11.49 25.06
C GLY A 164 -4.01 12.82 24.46
N CYS A 165 -2.98 12.88 23.61
CA CYS A 165 -2.50 14.18 23.10
C CYS A 165 -2.13 14.11 21.61
N LEU A 166 -2.97 14.69 20.76
CA LEU A 166 -2.66 14.96 19.35
C LEU A 166 -2.39 16.46 19.18
N PRO A 167 -1.25 16.87 18.59
CA PRO A 167 -1.08 18.25 18.16
C PRO A 167 -1.88 18.46 16.87
N VAL A 168 -2.85 19.36 16.94
CA VAL A 168 -3.63 19.87 15.82
C VAL A 168 -2.74 20.78 14.98
N VAL A 169 -2.67 20.58 13.67
CA VAL A 169 -2.27 21.63 12.71
C VAL A 169 -3.25 21.62 11.55
N LEU A 170 -3.92 22.76 11.36
CA LEU A 170 -4.97 23.08 10.41
C LEU A 170 -4.43 23.39 9.00
N GLY A 171 -5.27 23.25 7.97
CA GLY A 171 -5.27 24.17 6.82
C GLY A 171 -5.34 23.57 5.41
N GLU A 172 -6.57 23.56 4.88
CA GLU A 172 -7.04 23.95 3.53
C GLU A 172 -6.92 23.01 2.31
N ASP A 173 -8.03 23.01 1.56
CA ASP A 173 -8.58 22.05 0.59
C ASP A 173 -8.00 22.16 -0.82
N ASP A 174 -8.05 21.04 -1.56
CA ASP A 174 -8.32 20.98 -3.02
C ASP A 174 -8.67 19.53 -3.41
N PRO A 175 -9.85 19.24 -4.01
CA PRO A 175 -10.16 17.92 -4.58
C PRO A 175 -9.76 17.87 -6.06
N ILE A 176 -9.03 16.82 -6.45
CA ILE A 176 -8.79 16.47 -7.86
C ILE A 176 -9.56 15.18 -8.14
N ASP A 177 -10.59 15.28 -8.99
CA ASP A 177 -11.58 14.24 -9.27
C ASP A 177 -11.00 13.07 -10.08
N ALA A 178 -11.23 11.84 -9.59
CA ALA A 178 -11.20 10.65 -10.42
C ALA A 178 -12.51 10.58 -11.21
N LEU A 179 -12.47 10.23 -12.49
CA LEU A 179 -13.70 10.10 -13.29
C LEU A 179 -14.53 8.92 -12.77
N GLU A 180 -15.62 9.24 -12.07
CA GLU A 180 -16.61 8.28 -11.57
C GLU A 180 -17.50 7.70 -12.68
N GLU A 181 -17.34 8.19 -13.92
CA GLU A 181 -18.22 7.91 -15.05
C GLU A 181 -17.43 7.58 -16.32
N CYS A 182 -18.00 6.73 -17.16
CA CYS A 182 -17.52 6.44 -18.50
C CYS A 182 -17.48 7.73 -19.33
N VAL A 183 -16.35 7.95 -20.01
CA VAL A 183 -16.09 9.17 -20.79
C VAL A 183 -17.06 9.32 -21.98
N ILE A 184 -17.72 8.23 -22.41
CA ILE A 184 -18.64 8.22 -23.55
C ILE A 184 -20.11 8.28 -23.12
N CYS A 185 -20.58 7.28 -22.38
CA CYS A 185 -22.00 7.13 -22.06
C CYS A 185 -22.39 7.58 -20.65
N LYS A 186 -21.42 8.05 -19.85
CA LYS A 186 -21.61 8.50 -18.46
C LYS A 186 -22.09 7.41 -17.48
N GLN A 187 -22.07 6.14 -17.89
CA GLN A 187 -22.35 4.99 -17.02
C GLN A 187 -21.11 4.54 -16.25
N CYS A 188 -21.26 3.63 -15.28
CA CYS A 188 -20.15 3.11 -14.47
C CYS A 188 -19.05 2.48 -15.36
N PRO A 189 -17.77 2.89 -15.23
CA PRO A 189 -16.69 2.30 -16.00
C PRO A 189 -16.25 0.95 -15.41
N GLU A 190 -16.24 -0.09 -16.25
CA GLU A 190 -15.96 -1.49 -15.88
C GLU A 190 -14.70 -2.04 -16.53
N VAL A 191 -14.06 -1.26 -17.42
CA VAL A 191 -12.93 -1.72 -18.22
C VAL A 191 -11.66 -0.94 -17.90
N SER A 192 -10.65 -1.66 -17.44
CA SER A 192 -9.30 -1.13 -17.17
C SER A 192 -8.40 -1.27 -18.40
N LEU A 193 -7.68 -0.22 -18.76
CA LEU A 193 -6.73 -0.21 -19.87
C LEU A 193 -5.33 -0.69 -19.44
N ILE A 194 -4.71 -1.63 -20.14
CA ILE A 194 -3.32 -2.08 -19.90
C ILE A 194 -2.36 -1.18 -20.69
N PRO A 195 -1.26 -0.63 -20.11
CA PRO A 195 -0.73 -0.92 -18.77
C PRO A 195 -1.11 0.11 -17.69
N CYS A 196 -1.78 1.22 -18.05
CA CYS A 196 -2.03 2.32 -17.12
C CYS A 196 -3.11 2.03 -16.05
N MET A 197 -3.88 0.96 -16.22
CA MET A 197 -4.97 0.49 -15.36
C MET A 197 -6.09 1.51 -15.10
N HIS A 198 -6.14 2.59 -15.88
CA HIS A 198 -7.24 3.55 -15.82
C HIS A 198 -8.53 2.91 -16.34
N LYS A 199 -9.67 3.30 -15.75
CA LYS A 199 -11.02 2.85 -16.13
C LYS A 199 -11.86 3.97 -16.78
N PRO A 200 -11.57 4.35 -18.03
CA PRO A 200 -12.32 5.41 -18.70
C PRO A 200 -13.61 4.91 -19.38
N TYR A 201 -13.81 3.60 -19.55
CA TYR A 201 -14.89 3.06 -20.36
C TYR A 201 -15.71 1.99 -19.62
N CYS A 202 -17.00 1.91 -19.93
CA CYS A 202 -17.82 0.73 -19.62
C CYS A 202 -17.54 -0.39 -20.64
N ASP A 203 -18.03 -1.60 -20.36
CA ASP A 203 -17.83 -2.77 -21.23
C ASP A 203 -18.33 -2.52 -22.66
N VAL A 204 -19.48 -1.87 -22.82
CA VAL A 204 -20.08 -1.62 -24.14
C VAL A 204 -19.27 -0.59 -24.93
N CYS A 205 -19.00 0.58 -24.35
CA CYS A 205 -18.34 1.68 -25.06
C CYS A 205 -16.87 1.37 -25.38
N MET A 206 -16.21 0.49 -24.63
CA MET A 206 -14.84 0.08 -24.94
C MET A 206 -14.72 -0.53 -26.35
N TRP A 207 -15.69 -1.36 -26.76
CA TRP A 207 -15.62 -2.05 -28.06
C TRP A 207 -15.69 -1.08 -29.25
N GLU A 208 -16.40 0.04 -29.12
CA GLU A 208 -16.44 1.07 -30.17
C GLU A 208 -15.11 1.83 -30.30
N VAL A 209 -14.38 1.96 -29.19
CA VAL A 209 -13.13 2.72 -29.10
C VAL A 209 -11.91 1.86 -29.44
N ALA A 210 -11.96 0.56 -29.15
CA ALA A 210 -10.82 -0.35 -29.26
C ALA A 210 -10.15 -0.37 -30.66
N GLY A 211 -10.94 -0.12 -31.72
CA GLY A 211 -10.45 -0.03 -33.09
C GLY A 211 -9.95 1.35 -33.53
N LYS A 212 -10.31 2.42 -32.82
CA LYS A 212 -10.09 3.82 -33.25
C LYS A 212 -9.03 4.56 -32.45
N ILE A 213 -9.00 4.36 -31.13
CA ILE A 213 -8.16 5.13 -30.21
C ILE A 213 -7.36 4.17 -29.34
N LYS A 214 -6.05 4.10 -29.55
CA LYS A 214 -5.14 3.25 -28.74
C LYS A 214 -4.43 3.99 -27.61
N LYS A 215 -4.95 5.14 -27.18
CA LYS A 215 -4.42 5.93 -26.06
C LYS A 215 -5.46 6.11 -24.97
N CYS A 216 -5.00 6.16 -23.72
CA CYS A 216 -5.86 6.41 -22.57
C CYS A 216 -6.27 7.88 -22.52
N PRO A 217 -7.57 8.22 -22.41
CA PRO A 217 -8.02 9.61 -22.36
C PRO A 217 -7.65 10.33 -21.04
N ILE A 218 -7.23 9.59 -20.01
CA ILE A 218 -6.85 10.16 -18.70
C ILE A 218 -5.37 10.54 -18.65
N CYS A 219 -4.49 9.74 -19.27
CA CYS A 219 -3.03 9.93 -19.15
C CYS A 219 -2.28 9.93 -20.50
N ASP A 220 -3.00 9.87 -21.62
CA ASP A 220 -2.49 9.79 -23.00
C ASP A 220 -1.53 8.60 -23.28
N MET A 221 -1.41 7.66 -22.34
CA MET A 221 -0.56 6.48 -22.47
C MET A 221 -1.14 5.50 -23.49
N PRO A 222 -0.33 4.95 -24.43
CA PRO A 222 -0.80 3.93 -25.35
C PRO A 222 -1.16 2.66 -24.59
N TRP A 223 -2.35 2.13 -24.83
CA TRP A 223 -2.80 0.90 -24.20
C TRP A 223 -2.67 -0.29 -25.16
N THR A 224 -2.31 -1.44 -24.61
CA THR A 224 -2.00 -2.67 -25.34
C THR A 224 -3.03 -3.77 -25.12
N GLY A 225 -3.89 -3.63 -24.12
CA GLY A 225 -4.97 -4.56 -23.82
C GLY A 225 -5.98 -3.96 -22.86
N ILE A 226 -7.02 -4.74 -22.55
CA ILE A 226 -8.09 -4.37 -21.63
C ILE A 226 -8.36 -5.49 -20.63
N ILE A 227 -8.77 -5.12 -19.42
CA ILE A 227 -9.24 -6.04 -18.38
C ILE A 227 -10.65 -5.61 -18.02
N LYS A 228 -11.60 -6.54 -18.10
CA LYS A 228 -12.95 -6.35 -17.59
C LYS A 228 -12.97 -6.81 -16.14
N ASP A 229 -13.44 -5.96 -15.24
CA ASP A 229 -13.71 -6.38 -13.87
C ASP A 229 -15.03 -7.16 -13.88
N SER A 230 -14.92 -8.47 -13.66
CA SER A 230 -16.04 -9.41 -13.56
C SER A 230 -16.76 -9.32 -12.22
#